data_AF-A0A7S3RBP5-F1
#
_entry.id   AF-A0A7S3RBP5-F1
#
_cell.length_a   1.000
_cell.length_b   1.000
_cell.length_c   1.000
_cell.angle_alpha   90.00
_cell.angle_beta   90.00
_cell.angle_gamma   90.00
#
_symmetry.space_group_name_H-M   'P 1'
#
loop_
_entity.id
_entity.type
_entity.pdbx_description
1 polymer ?
#
loop_
_entity_poly.entity_id
_entity_poly.type
_entity_poly.pdbx_seq_one_letter_code
_entity_poly.pdbx_strand_id
1 'polypeptide(L)'
;SSREASRSFCFSALVRQVVGKHPPCIMPGAKPGPPMPSRPLGVAYLRDSGRPAQVVELFLDLCCPFSKKMFNTLVGGGVISKMADVDFVFMPVVQPWHPQSTLMHEAALAVREVAGPQKFWEFCEALFAKQENFFDDAVADKSRSQIYAELLEIAASVGVQTADVGALLALKGSGNAGNGVTQEIKWATKLHRVRGVHVTPT
;
A
#
# COMPACT_ATOMS: atom_id res chain seq x y z
N SER A 1 14.29 -30.72 -22.52
CA SER A 1 14.72 -29.63 -23.42
C SER A 1 13.78 -29.59 -24.62
N SER A 2 12.93 -28.54 -24.71
CA SER A 2 12.19 -28.05 -25.90
C SER A 2 10.72 -27.62 -25.69
N ARG A 3 10.11 -27.76 -24.50
CA ARG A 3 8.70 -27.33 -24.28
C ARG A 3 8.49 -25.97 -23.62
N GLU A 4 9.56 -25.26 -23.26
CA GLU A 4 9.51 -23.95 -22.59
C GLU A 4 9.43 -22.75 -23.55
N ALA A 5 9.81 -22.92 -24.82
CA ALA A 5 9.90 -21.81 -25.78
C ALA A 5 8.55 -21.43 -26.44
N SER A 6 7.54 -22.31 -26.42
CA SER A 6 6.32 -22.09 -27.23
C SER A 6 5.18 -21.36 -26.51
N ARG A 7 5.28 -21.12 -25.19
CA ARG A 7 4.18 -20.49 -24.41
C ARG A 7 4.35 -19.00 -24.18
N SER A 8 5.56 -18.46 -24.36
CA SER A 8 5.81 -17.01 -24.32
C SER A 8 5.20 -16.26 -25.52
N PHE A 9 4.93 -16.98 -26.62
CA PHE A 9 4.49 -16.35 -27.88
C PHE A 9 2.98 -16.03 -27.94
N CYS A 10 2.12 -16.71 -27.17
CA CYS A 10 0.67 -16.58 -27.32
C CYS A 10 0.01 -15.46 -26.50
N PHE A 11 0.59 -15.01 -25.39
CA PHE A 11 -0.01 -13.90 -24.62
C PHE A 11 0.39 -12.52 -25.19
N SER A 12 1.55 -12.44 -25.84
CA SER A 12 2.00 -11.24 -26.57
C SER A 12 1.17 -10.97 -27.84
N ALA A 13 0.60 -12.02 -28.45
CA ALA A 13 -0.09 -11.90 -29.72
C ALA A 13 -1.50 -11.30 -29.61
N LEU A 14 -2.22 -11.53 -28.49
CA LEU A 14 -3.63 -11.10 -28.39
C LEU A 14 -3.78 -9.60 -28.07
N VAL A 15 -2.83 -9.00 -27.36
CA VAL A 15 -2.81 -7.54 -27.13
C VAL A 15 -2.38 -6.76 -28.38
N ARG A 16 -1.64 -7.41 -29.30
CA ARG A 16 -1.18 -6.80 -30.55
C ARG A 16 -2.25 -6.67 -31.62
N GLN A 17 -3.41 -7.30 -31.48
CA GLN A 17 -4.40 -7.34 -32.57
C GLN A 17 -5.49 -6.26 -32.48
N VAL A 18 -5.54 -5.47 -31.39
CA VAL A 18 -6.51 -4.37 -31.21
C VAL A 18 -5.85 -2.98 -31.25
N VAL A 19 -4.53 -2.90 -31.20
CA VAL A 19 -3.82 -1.62 -31.36
C VAL A 19 -3.37 -1.51 -32.82
N GLY A 20 -4.07 -0.65 -33.58
CA GLY A 20 -3.78 -0.38 -34.98
C GLY A 20 -2.29 -0.10 -35.22
N LYS A 21 -1.79 -0.52 -36.39
CA LYS A 21 -0.42 -0.33 -36.90
C LYS A 21 -0.10 1.15 -37.21
N HIS A 22 -0.39 2.06 -36.29
CA HIS A 22 0.12 3.42 -36.35
C HIS A 22 1.23 3.58 -35.31
N PRO A 23 2.44 4.00 -35.70
CA PRO A 23 3.44 4.39 -34.71
C PRO A 23 2.83 5.47 -33.82
N PRO A 24 3.07 5.46 -32.50
CA PRO A 24 2.60 6.52 -31.63
C PRO A 24 3.11 7.83 -32.20
N CYS A 25 2.18 8.73 -32.50
CA CYS A 25 2.51 10.07 -32.96
C CYS A 25 3.10 10.81 -31.76
N ILE A 26 4.41 10.68 -31.56
CA ILE A 26 5.13 11.42 -30.52
C ILE A 26 5.14 12.87 -30.99
N MET A 27 4.16 13.62 -30.53
CA MET A 27 4.13 15.08 -30.70
C MET A 27 5.39 15.65 -30.03
N PRO A 28 6.25 16.38 -30.77
CA PRO A 28 7.36 17.11 -30.17
C PRO A 28 6.79 18.05 -29.08
N GLY A 29 7.19 17.86 -27.83
CA GLY A 29 6.71 18.66 -26.70
C GLY A 29 5.56 18.07 -25.88
N ALA A 30 5.15 16.82 -26.11
CA ALA A 30 4.23 16.13 -25.20
C ALA A 30 4.89 15.97 -23.83
N LYS A 31 4.35 16.64 -22.80
CA LYS A 31 4.77 16.42 -21.41
C LYS A 31 4.58 14.94 -21.08
N PRO A 32 5.54 14.28 -20.40
CA PRO A 32 5.36 12.90 -19.98
C PRO A 32 4.05 12.79 -19.19
N GLY A 33 3.29 11.72 -19.47
CA GLY A 33 2.05 11.45 -18.75
C GLY A 33 2.28 11.32 -17.25
N PRO A 34 1.20 11.30 -16.44
CA PRO A 34 1.31 11.11 -15.00
C PRO A 34 2.17 9.87 -14.70
N PRO A 35 3.04 9.91 -13.68
CA PRO A 35 3.89 8.77 -13.36
C PRO A 35 3.01 7.56 -13.05
N MET A 36 3.39 6.42 -13.60
CA MET A 36 2.74 5.13 -13.35
C MET A 36 3.48 4.40 -12.22
N PRO A 37 2.77 3.59 -11.42
CA PRO A 37 3.42 2.80 -10.39
C PRO A 37 4.40 1.79 -11.02
N SER A 38 5.61 1.71 -10.45
CA SER A 38 6.67 0.78 -10.88
C SER A 38 6.50 -0.63 -10.31
N ARG A 39 5.59 -0.82 -9.34
CA ARG A 39 5.26 -2.08 -8.68
C ARG A 39 3.77 -2.15 -8.34
N PRO A 40 3.22 -3.33 -8.02
CA PRO A 40 1.85 -3.45 -7.52
C PRO A 40 1.60 -2.51 -6.34
N LEU A 41 0.40 -1.92 -6.29
CA LEU A 41 0.04 -0.92 -5.27
C LEU A 41 -0.26 -1.54 -3.90
N GLY A 42 -0.72 -2.79 -3.91
CA GLY A 42 -0.96 -3.54 -2.69
C GLY A 42 0.31 -4.13 -2.08
N VAL A 43 0.25 -4.42 -0.79
CA VAL A 43 1.35 -5.03 -0.03
C VAL A 43 1.00 -6.48 0.28
N ALA A 44 1.60 -7.41 -0.46
CA ALA A 44 1.37 -8.84 -0.27
C ALA A 44 1.87 -9.31 1.10
N TYR A 45 1.13 -10.19 1.76
CA TYR A 45 1.61 -10.94 2.90
C TYR A 45 2.59 -12.00 2.40
N LEU A 46 3.90 -11.78 2.61
CA LEU A 46 4.92 -12.69 2.09
C LEU A 46 4.76 -14.09 2.70
N ARG A 47 4.86 -15.10 1.85
CA ARG A 47 5.01 -16.50 2.25
C ARG A 47 5.94 -17.23 1.27
N ASP A 48 6.52 -18.33 1.71
CA ASP A 48 7.45 -19.16 0.94
C ASP A 48 6.79 -20.01 -0.17
N SER A 49 5.49 -19.87 -0.42
CA SER A 49 4.79 -20.70 -1.40
C SER A 49 5.03 -20.19 -2.84
N GLY A 50 5.15 -21.11 -3.79
CA GLY A 50 5.13 -20.80 -5.22
C GLY A 50 3.85 -20.09 -5.69
N ARG A 51 3.71 -19.91 -7.01
CA ARG A 51 2.59 -19.15 -7.64
C ARG A 51 1.23 -19.44 -6.98
N PRO A 52 0.55 -18.44 -6.40
CA PRO A 52 -0.73 -18.64 -5.73
C PRO A 52 -1.80 -19.04 -6.73
N ALA A 53 -2.80 -19.80 -6.28
CA ALA A 53 -3.97 -20.10 -7.09
C ALA A 53 -4.92 -18.90 -7.13
N GLN A 54 -4.98 -18.11 -6.05
CA GLN A 54 -5.93 -17.01 -5.88
C GLN A 54 -5.27 -15.83 -5.15
N VAL A 55 -5.79 -14.62 -5.38
CA VAL A 55 -5.39 -13.40 -4.69
C VAL A 55 -6.63 -12.77 -4.06
N VAL A 56 -6.56 -12.45 -2.78
CA VAL A 56 -7.56 -11.71 -2.02
C VAL A 56 -6.98 -10.34 -1.66
N GLU A 57 -7.52 -9.31 -2.28
CA GLU A 57 -7.19 -7.92 -1.97
C GLU A 57 -8.05 -7.45 -0.80
N LEU A 58 -7.40 -6.89 0.22
CA LEU A 58 -8.01 -6.42 1.47
C LEU A 58 -7.96 -4.90 1.47
N PHE A 59 -9.09 -4.23 1.28
CA PHE A 59 -9.16 -2.77 1.31
C PHE A 59 -9.35 -2.28 2.73
N LEU A 60 -8.28 -1.78 3.33
CA LEU A 60 -8.20 -1.51 4.76
C LEU A 60 -7.80 -0.06 5.02
N ASP A 61 -8.41 0.53 6.05
CA ASP A 61 -8.00 1.80 6.63
C ASP A 61 -7.36 1.54 8.00
N LEU A 62 -6.13 2.02 8.21
CA LEU A 62 -5.38 1.87 9.46
C LEU A 62 -6.06 2.58 10.65
N CYS A 63 -6.92 3.58 10.41
CA CYS A 63 -7.69 4.25 11.46
C CYS A 63 -9.08 3.64 11.68
N CYS A 64 -9.53 2.69 10.84
CA CYS A 64 -10.86 2.10 10.97
C CYS A 64 -10.89 0.94 11.99
N PRO A 65 -11.77 0.96 13.01
CA PRO A 65 -11.87 -0.13 13.99
C PRO A 65 -12.36 -1.45 13.39
N PHE A 66 -13.18 -1.41 12.34
CA PHE A 66 -13.61 -2.62 11.63
C PHE A 66 -12.49 -3.22 10.78
N SER A 67 -11.60 -2.38 10.23
CA SER A 67 -10.40 -2.85 9.52
C SER A 67 -9.44 -3.56 10.49
N LYS A 68 -9.25 -3.00 11.71
CA LYS A 68 -8.53 -3.67 12.81
C LYS A 68 -9.15 -5.04 13.13
N LYS A 69 -10.47 -5.12 13.25
CA LYS A 69 -11.17 -6.39 13.54
C LYS A 69 -10.94 -7.44 12.46
N MET A 70 -11.03 -7.06 11.17
CA MET A 70 -10.73 -7.97 10.06
C MET A 70 -9.26 -8.39 10.08
N PHE A 71 -8.33 -7.43 10.22
CA PHE A 71 -6.90 -7.70 10.26
C PHE A 71 -6.53 -8.71 11.35
N ASN A 72 -7.02 -8.50 12.58
CA ASN A 72 -6.79 -9.42 13.70
C ASN A 72 -7.38 -10.81 13.45
N THR A 73 -8.51 -10.91 12.74
CA THR A 73 -9.08 -12.22 12.37
C THR A 73 -8.21 -12.92 11.34
N LEU A 74 -7.69 -12.19 10.35
CA LEU A 74 -6.88 -12.74 9.27
C LEU A 74 -5.50 -13.18 9.75
N VAL A 75 -4.81 -12.30 10.48
CA VAL A 75 -3.45 -12.51 10.99
C VAL A 75 -3.49 -13.27 12.30
N GLY A 76 -3.99 -12.65 13.38
CA GLY A 76 -4.02 -13.25 14.72
C GLY A 76 -4.93 -14.48 14.85
N GLY A 77 -6.05 -14.52 14.12
CA GLY A 77 -6.95 -15.68 14.05
C GLY A 77 -6.45 -16.80 13.13
N GLY A 78 -5.34 -16.59 12.44
CA GLY A 78 -4.64 -17.61 11.65
C GLY A 78 -5.33 -17.99 10.33
N VAL A 79 -6.27 -17.19 9.81
CA VAL A 79 -6.88 -17.48 8.49
C VAL A 79 -5.82 -17.53 7.40
N ILE A 80 -4.90 -16.56 7.38
CA ILE A 80 -3.81 -16.51 6.40
C ILE A 80 -2.95 -17.78 6.48
N SER A 81 -2.61 -18.23 7.69
CA SER A 81 -1.80 -19.44 7.88
C SER A 81 -2.47 -20.74 7.42
N LYS A 82 -3.81 -20.76 7.40
CA LYS A 82 -4.61 -21.94 7.00
C LYS A 82 -4.91 -21.97 5.49
N MET A 83 -4.75 -20.85 4.79
CA MET A 83 -5.07 -20.68 3.37
C MET A 83 -3.79 -20.57 2.54
N ALA A 84 -3.03 -21.67 2.47
CA ALA A 84 -1.69 -21.68 1.88
C ALA A 84 -1.66 -21.36 0.37
N ASP A 85 -2.78 -21.49 -0.33
CA ASP A 85 -2.95 -21.28 -1.78
C ASP A 85 -3.51 -19.89 -2.17
N VAL A 86 -3.77 -19.02 -1.19
CA VAL A 86 -4.44 -17.72 -1.38
C VAL A 86 -3.54 -16.56 -0.95
N ASP A 87 -3.05 -15.74 -1.89
CA ASP A 87 -2.29 -14.51 -1.59
C ASP A 87 -3.17 -13.40 -1.02
N PHE A 88 -2.87 -12.96 0.20
CA PHE A 88 -3.55 -11.82 0.82
C PHE A 88 -2.75 -10.54 0.58
N VAL A 89 -3.42 -9.50 0.10
CA VAL A 89 -2.77 -8.24 -0.30
C VAL A 89 -3.44 -7.08 0.40
N PHE A 90 -2.70 -6.34 1.22
CA PHE A 90 -3.20 -5.13 1.87
C PHE A 90 -3.29 -4.00 0.83
N MET A 91 -4.48 -3.44 0.66
CA MET A 91 -4.76 -2.29 -0.20
C MET A 91 -5.06 -1.06 0.67
N PRO A 92 -4.17 -0.05 0.71
CA PRO A 92 -4.39 1.16 1.51
C PRO A 92 -5.62 1.94 1.07
N VAL A 93 -6.53 2.22 2.00
CA VAL A 93 -7.67 3.12 1.81
C VAL A 93 -7.67 4.16 2.91
N VAL A 94 -7.46 5.41 2.54
CA VAL A 94 -7.55 6.55 3.45
C VAL A 94 -9.00 7.03 3.47
N GLN A 95 -9.67 6.96 4.61
CA GLN A 95 -10.99 7.55 4.74
C GLN A 95 -10.89 9.02 5.15
N PRO A 96 -11.54 9.94 4.43
CA PRO A 96 -11.40 11.38 4.66
C PRO A 96 -12.01 11.86 5.99
N TRP A 97 -12.89 11.05 6.62
CA TRP A 97 -13.42 11.32 7.95
C TRP A 97 -12.53 10.80 9.09
N HIS A 98 -11.39 10.20 8.78
CA HIS A 98 -10.30 9.93 9.73
C HIS A 98 -9.11 10.85 9.35
N PRO A 99 -9.04 12.11 9.80
CA PRO A 99 -8.09 13.11 9.28
C PRO A 99 -6.62 12.66 9.28
N GLN A 100 -6.22 11.93 10.32
CA GLN A 100 -4.90 11.38 10.58
C GLN A 100 -4.61 10.07 9.86
N SER A 101 -5.61 9.42 9.24
CA SER A 101 -5.44 8.17 8.50
C SER A 101 -4.38 8.30 7.41
N THR A 102 -4.31 9.46 6.73
CA THR A 102 -3.26 9.74 5.74
C THR A 102 -1.86 9.56 6.35
N LEU A 103 -1.63 10.08 7.56
CA LEU A 103 -0.33 10.01 8.23
C LEU A 103 0.02 8.57 8.62
N MET A 104 -0.97 7.81 9.10
CA MET A 104 -0.82 6.39 9.43
C MET A 104 -0.43 5.57 8.19
N HIS A 105 -1.10 5.79 7.06
CA HIS A 105 -0.79 5.09 5.80
C HIS A 105 0.55 5.54 5.19
N GLU A 106 0.91 6.82 5.28
CA GLU A 106 2.23 7.29 4.87
C GLU A 106 3.34 6.60 5.67
N ALA A 107 3.19 6.48 7.01
CA ALA A 107 4.15 5.76 7.83
C ALA A 107 4.25 4.27 7.45
N ALA A 108 3.12 3.60 7.24
CA ALA A 108 3.11 2.20 6.82
C ALA A 108 3.84 2.02 5.47
N LEU A 109 3.51 2.83 4.46
CA LEU A 109 4.16 2.76 3.15
C LEU A 109 5.65 3.10 3.22
N ALA A 110 6.05 4.06 4.07
CA ALA A 110 7.46 4.36 4.29
C ALA A 110 8.20 3.18 4.94
N VAL A 111 7.59 2.49 5.90
CA VAL A 111 8.14 1.24 6.46
C VAL A 111 8.31 0.17 5.37
N ARG A 112 7.32 0.03 4.47
CA ARG A 112 7.45 -0.91 3.34
C ARG A 112 8.63 -0.55 2.43
N GLU A 113 8.83 0.72 2.13
CA GLU A 113 9.95 1.15 1.27
C GLU A 113 11.30 0.86 1.91
N VAL A 114 11.42 1.06 3.23
CA VAL A 114 12.69 0.89 3.95
C VAL A 114 12.98 -0.58 4.24
N ALA A 115 11.98 -1.34 4.64
CA ALA A 115 12.17 -2.65 5.26
C ALA A 115 11.33 -3.78 4.63
N GLY A 116 10.63 -3.49 3.54
CA GLY A 116 9.92 -4.48 2.74
C GLY A 116 8.52 -4.84 3.27
N PRO A 117 7.80 -5.70 2.52
CA PRO A 117 6.41 -6.05 2.82
C PRO A 117 6.24 -6.78 4.15
N GLN A 118 7.16 -7.65 4.58
CA GLN A 118 7.02 -8.33 5.87
C GLN A 118 6.96 -7.32 7.03
N LYS A 119 7.88 -6.35 7.06
CA LYS A 119 7.89 -5.29 8.08
C LYS A 119 6.72 -4.34 7.98
N PHE A 120 6.15 -4.13 6.78
CA PHE A 120 4.88 -3.43 6.64
C PHE A 120 3.76 -4.14 7.41
N TRP A 121 3.62 -5.47 7.28
CA TRP A 121 2.57 -6.22 7.98
C TRP A 121 2.77 -6.23 9.50
N GLU A 122 4.02 -6.43 9.96
CA GLU A 122 4.37 -6.32 11.40
C GLU A 122 4.07 -4.92 11.94
N PHE A 123 4.39 -3.86 11.17
CA PHE A 123 4.07 -2.48 11.53
C PHE A 123 2.55 -2.25 11.62
N CYS A 124 1.78 -2.72 10.63
CA CYS A 124 0.32 -2.61 10.66
C CYS A 124 -0.28 -3.30 11.87
N GLU A 125 0.23 -4.48 12.26
CA GLU A 125 -0.19 -5.19 13.47
C GLU A 125 0.10 -4.36 14.74
N ALA A 126 1.33 -3.85 14.88
CA ALA A 126 1.72 -3.01 16.01
C ALA A 126 0.93 -1.68 16.06
N LEU A 127 0.64 -1.10 14.90
CA LEU A 127 -0.19 0.11 14.78
C LEU A 127 -1.64 -0.16 15.17
N PHE A 128 -2.23 -1.25 14.69
CA PHE A 128 -3.58 -1.64 15.07
C PHE A 128 -3.70 -1.93 16.57
N ALA A 129 -2.66 -2.49 17.20
CA ALA A 129 -2.61 -2.68 18.65
C ALA A 129 -2.71 -1.34 19.42
N LYS A 130 -2.18 -0.25 18.85
CA LYS A 130 -2.20 1.11 19.43
C LYS A 130 -3.18 2.07 18.73
N GLN A 131 -4.11 1.55 17.94
CA GLN A 131 -4.95 2.34 17.03
C GLN A 131 -5.70 3.50 17.72
N GLU A 132 -6.19 3.27 18.94
CA GLU A 132 -6.95 4.26 19.72
C GLU A 132 -6.14 5.52 20.06
N ASN A 133 -4.81 5.44 20.09
CA ASN A 133 -3.92 6.60 20.28
C ASN A 133 -3.94 7.57 19.09
N PHE A 134 -4.53 7.13 17.97
CA PHE A 134 -4.65 7.87 16.72
C PHE A 134 -6.11 8.17 16.37
N PHE A 135 -7.05 8.05 17.30
CA PHE A 135 -8.42 8.54 17.09
C PHE A 135 -8.52 10.06 17.29
N ASP A 136 -9.60 10.64 16.78
CA ASP A 136 -9.75 12.09 16.61
C ASP A 136 -9.57 12.87 17.93
N ASP A 137 -10.10 12.34 19.03
CA ASP A 137 -9.95 12.91 20.37
C ASP A 137 -8.51 12.79 20.89
N ALA A 138 -7.82 11.68 20.61
CA ALA A 138 -6.45 11.44 21.02
C ALA A 138 -5.41 12.29 20.26
N VAL A 139 -5.75 12.78 19.05
CA VAL A 139 -4.82 13.55 18.19
C VAL A 139 -5.24 14.99 17.95
N ALA A 140 -6.35 15.46 18.53
CA ALA A 140 -6.93 16.78 18.27
C ALA A 140 -5.91 17.94 18.35
N ASP A 141 -5.01 17.89 19.34
CA ASP A 141 -4.00 18.93 19.59
C ASP A 141 -2.60 18.56 19.06
N LYS A 142 -2.46 17.44 18.35
CA LYS A 142 -1.17 16.99 17.84
C LYS A 142 -0.90 17.56 16.45
N SER A 143 0.29 18.13 16.28
CA SER A 143 0.82 18.48 14.98
C SER A 143 1.15 17.21 14.15
N ARG A 144 1.23 17.37 12.83
CA ARG A 144 1.69 16.31 11.91
C ARG A 144 3.00 15.66 12.36
N SER A 145 3.96 16.48 12.80
CA SER A 145 5.29 15.99 13.23
C SER A 145 5.22 15.18 14.53
N GLN A 146 4.34 15.53 15.47
CA GLN A 146 4.11 14.75 16.69
C GLN A 146 3.49 13.39 16.36
N ILE A 147 2.48 13.35 15.47
CA ILE A 147 1.88 12.09 15.03
C ILE A 147 2.91 11.20 14.33
N TYR A 148 3.76 11.77 13.46
CA TYR A 148 4.84 11.00 12.85
C TYR A 148 5.88 10.50 13.84
N ALA A 149 6.22 11.28 14.89
CA ALA A 149 7.13 10.81 15.92
C ALA A 149 6.58 9.55 16.62
N GLU A 150 5.29 9.55 16.99
CA GLU A 150 4.63 8.38 17.58
C GLU A 150 4.56 7.19 16.59
N LEU A 151 4.33 7.44 15.31
CA LEU A 151 4.35 6.39 14.28
C LEU A 151 5.77 5.82 14.08
N LEU A 152 6.82 6.64 14.20
CA LEU A 152 8.21 6.19 14.15
C LEU A 152 8.57 5.32 15.36
N GLU A 153 8.02 5.60 16.54
CA GLU A 153 8.19 4.73 17.71
C GLU A 153 7.56 3.34 17.47
N ILE A 154 6.43 3.28 16.77
CA ILE A 154 5.82 2.00 16.37
C ILE A 154 6.70 1.28 15.36
N ALA A 155 7.26 1.98 14.37
CA ALA A 155 8.22 1.40 13.42
C ALA A 155 9.48 0.86 14.13
N ALA A 156 10.01 1.60 15.11
CA ALA A 156 11.14 1.13 15.93
C ALA A 156 10.78 -0.15 16.70
N SER A 157 9.57 -0.26 17.24
CA SER A 157 9.13 -1.42 18.01
C SER A 157 9.09 -2.73 17.20
N VAL A 158 9.01 -2.64 15.88
CA VAL A 158 9.08 -3.79 14.96
C VAL A 158 10.46 -3.94 14.31
N GLY A 159 11.48 -3.24 14.83
CA GLY A 159 12.88 -3.37 14.39
C GLY A 159 13.20 -2.70 13.05
N VAL A 160 12.47 -1.65 12.67
CA VAL A 160 12.74 -0.87 11.45
C VAL A 160 13.62 0.34 11.78
N GLN A 161 14.60 0.62 10.91
CA GLN A 161 15.47 1.79 11.02
C GLN A 161 14.66 3.08 10.79
N THR A 162 14.40 3.82 11.86
CA THR A 162 13.50 4.99 11.82
C THR A 162 14.06 6.21 11.12
N ALA A 163 15.39 6.32 10.98
CA ALA A 163 16.02 7.44 10.27
C ALA A 163 15.59 7.48 8.79
N ASP A 164 15.61 6.33 8.12
CA ASP A 164 15.24 6.23 6.71
C ASP A 164 13.72 6.40 6.51
N VAL A 165 12.92 5.87 7.45
CA VAL A 165 11.46 6.07 7.45
C VAL A 165 11.14 7.56 7.65
N GLY A 166 11.79 8.22 8.60
CA GLY A 166 11.65 9.65 8.87
C GLY A 166 12.05 10.52 7.67
N ALA A 167 13.12 10.14 6.96
CA ALA A 167 13.53 10.82 5.73
C ALA A 167 12.47 10.72 4.62
N LEU A 168 11.75 9.60 4.52
CA LEU A 168 10.62 9.47 3.60
C LEU A 168 9.39 10.26 4.05
N LEU A 169 9.17 10.44 5.35
CA LEU A 169 8.02 11.18 5.89
C LEU A 169 8.24 12.71 5.91
N ALA A 170 9.49 13.17 5.83
CA ALA A 170 9.82 14.57 5.74
C ALA A 170 9.18 15.24 4.51
N LEU A 171 8.67 16.45 4.69
CA LEU A 171 8.10 17.24 3.61
C LEU A 171 9.15 17.54 2.54
N LYS A 172 8.75 17.41 1.28
CA LYS A 172 9.58 17.71 0.11
C LYS A 172 9.13 19.03 -0.49
N GLY A 173 10.08 19.87 -0.90
CA GLY A 173 9.82 21.09 -1.67
C GLY A 173 8.96 22.12 -0.92
N SER A 174 8.33 23.02 -1.68
CA SER A 174 7.41 24.04 -1.17
C SER A 174 5.96 23.70 -1.51
N GLY A 175 5.02 24.19 -0.69
CA GLY A 175 3.58 24.01 -0.91
C GLY A 175 3.11 22.56 -0.71
N ASN A 176 2.31 22.05 -1.67
CA ASN A 176 1.60 20.76 -1.56
C ASN A 176 2.36 19.57 -2.19
N ALA A 177 3.70 19.63 -2.18
CA ALA A 177 4.53 18.58 -2.78
C ALA A 177 4.49 17.26 -2.00
N GLY A 178 4.08 17.28 -0.73
CA GLY A 178 3.93 16.08 0.10
C GLY A 178 5.27 15.56 0.62
N ASN A 179 5.38 14.25 0.79
CA ASN A 179 6.58 13.56 1.26
C ASN A 179 7.01 12.45 0.27
N GLY A 180 7.95 11.60 0.68
CA GLY A 180 8.51 10.52 -0.14
C GLY A 180 7.52 9.46 -0.61
N VAL A 181 6.38 9.30 0.06
CA VAL A 181 5.37 8.27 -0.22
C VAL A 181 4.03 8.83 -0.68
N THR A 182 3.86 10.16 -0.72
CA THR A 182 2.60 10.80 -1.15
C THR A 182 2.14 10.35 -2.54
N GLN A 183 3.06 10.06 -3.47
CA GLN A 183 2.67 9.61 -4.82
C GLN A 183 2.01 8.22 -4.78
N GLU A 184 2.40 7.37 -3.85
CA GLU A 184 1.81 6.05 -3.66
C GLU A 184 0.42 6.12 -3.05
N ILE A 185 0.22 7.00 -2.07
CA ILE A 185 -1.11 7.30 -1.54
C ILE A 185 -2.03 7.75 -2.69
N LYS A 186 -1.57 8.66 -3.57
CA LYS A 186 -2.35 9.11 -4.73
C LYS A 186 -2.73 7.95 -5.65
N TRP A 187 -1.82 7.01 -5.91
CA TRP A 187 -2.11 5.84 -6.73
C TRP A 187 -3.09 4.87 -6.05
N ALA A 188 -2.90 4.58 -4.75
CA ALA A 188 -3.83 3.76 -3.98
C ALA A 188 -5.23 4.39 -3.98
N THR A 189 -5.31 5.71 -3.77
CA THR A 189 -6.55 6.49 -3.86
C THR A 189 -7.21 6.39 -5.22
N LYS A 190 -6.45 6.53 -6.29
CA LYS A 190 -6.96 6.37 -7.65
C LYS A 190 -7.51 4.95 -7.87
N LEU A 191 -6.79 3.93 -7.41
CA LEU A 191 -7.19 2.53 -7.60
C LEU A 191 -8.51 2.21 -6.90
N HIS A 192 -8.64 2.54 -5.62
CA HIS A 192 -9.84 2.20 -4.86
C HIS A 192 -11.07 3.00 -5.35
N ARG A 193 -10.87 4.24 -5.85
CA ARG A 193 -11.93 5.01 -6.54
C ARG A 193 -12.38 4.35 -7.85
N VAL A 194 -11.45 3.87 -8.67
CA VAL A 194 -11.79 3.15 -9.93
C VAL A 194 -12.60 1.88 -9.64
N ARG A 195 -12.37 1.25 -8.49
CA ARG A 195 -13.08 0.04 -8.06
C ARG A 195 -14.34 0.31 -7.22
N GLY A 196 -14.70 1.58 -7.00
CA GLY A 196 -15.89 1.93 -6.20
C GLY A 196 -15.80 1.53 -4.72
N VAL A 197 -14.59 1.34 -4.19
CA VAL A 197 -14.40 0.99 -2.78
C VAL A 197 -14.70 2.21 -1.91
N HIS A 198 -15.69 2.06 -1.04
CA HIS A 198 -16.15 3.11 -0.12
C HIS A 198 -16.04 2.68 1.33
N VAL A 199 -16.54 1.50 1.69
CA VAL A 199 -16.53 0.99 3.07
C VAL A 199 -15.20 0.27 3.32
N THR A 200 -14.65 0.44 4.52
CA THR A 200 -13.46 -0.30 4.98
C THR A 200 -13.81 -1.04 6.26
N PRO A 201 -13.59 -2.35 6.35
CA PRO A 201 -12.92 -3.17 5.35
C PRO A 201 -13.83 -3.51 4.15
N THR A 202 -13.23 -3.75 2.97
CA THR A 202 -13.85 -4.41 1.80
C THR A 202 -12.97 -5.58 1.36
#